data_AF-A0ABD5T5D9-F1
#
_entry.id   AF-A0ABD5T5D9-F1
#
_cell.length_a   1.000
_cell.length_b   1.000
_cell.length_c   1.000
_cell.angle_alpha   90.00
_cell.angle_beta   90.00
_cell.angle_gamma   90.00
#
_symmetry.space_group_name_H-M   'P 1'
#
loop_
_entity.id
_entity.type
_entity.pdbx_description
1 polymer ?
#
loop_
_entity_poly.entity_id
_entity_poly.type
_entity_poly.pdbx_seq_one_letter_code
_entity_poly.pdbx_strand_id
1 'polypeptide(L)' 'VAEREADVHADTARTFAAFMSNHYVRPVDDATPDVRAEFREEYLVRNGWPTDEQLAVVEESLSVIDAVAADVDDPADR' A
#
# COMPACT_ATOMS: atom_id res chain seq x y z
N VAL A 1 16.97 -4.85 11.36
CA VAL A 1 16.48 -5.42 10.08
C VAL A 1 14.97 -5.35 10.08
N ALA A 2 14.28 -6.05 10.98
CA ALA A 2 12.81 -5.97 11.12
C ALA A 2 12.22 -4.54 11.24
N GLU A 3 12.84 -3.65 12.03
CA GLU A 3 12.35 -2.25 12.13
C GLU A 3 12.46 -1.47 10.81
N ARG A 4 13.52 -1.72 10.02
CA ARG A 4 13.66 -1.08 8.70
C ARG A 4 12.67 -1.63 7.69
N GLU A 5 12.43 -2.94 7.70
CA GLU A 5 11.39 -3.55 6.85
C GLU A 5 10.01 -2.99 7.20
N ALA A 6 9.70 -2.82 8.49
CA ALA A 6 8.47 -2.18 8.94
C ALA A 6 8.34 -0.73 8.42
N ASP A 7 9.43 0.04 8.45
CA ASP A 7 9.44 1.41 7.92
C ASP A 7 9.18 1.44 6.40
N VAL A 8 9.77 0.52 5.64
CA VAL A 8 9.58 0.41 4.19
C VAL A 8 8.11 0.12 3.85
N HIS A 9 7.50 -0.86 4.53
CA HIS A 9 6.08 -1.17 4.34
C HIS A 9 5.17 -0.02 4.77
N ALA A 10 5.49 0.66 5.88
CA ALA A 10 4.72 1.80 6.36
C ALA A 10 4.74 2.98 5.38
N ASP A 11 5.88 3.26 4.75
CA ASP A 11 6.00 4.32 3.75
C ASP A 11 5.28 3.97 2.45
N THR A 12 5.32 2.70 2.01
CA THR A 12 4.48 2.23 0.91
C THR A 12 2.99 2.38 1.24
N ALA A 13 2.58 1.99 2.46
CA ALA A 13 1.19 2.10 2.91
C ALA A 13 0.68 3.53 2.91
N ARG A 14 1.48 4.49 3.40
CA ARG A 14 1.14 5.92 3.37
C ARG A 14 0.92 6.43 1.94
N THR A 15 1.81 6.04 1.03
CA THR A 15 1.73 6.46 -0.38
C THR A 15 0.53 5.82 -1.08
N PHE A 16 0.25 4.55 -0.78
CA PHE A 16 -0.91 3.84 -1.30
C PHE A 16 -2.23 4.41 -0.78
N ALA A 17 -2.32 4.74 0.51
CA ALA A 17 -3.48 5.41 1.08
C ALA A 17 -3.74 6.78 0.42
N ALA A 18 -2.68 7.55 0.15
CA ALA A 18 -2.80 8.81 -0.57
C ALA A 18 -3.32 8.61 -2.01
N PHE A 19 -2.86 7.57 -2.71
CA PHE A 19 -3.37 7.19 -4.03
C PHE A 19 -4.86 6.83 -3.99
N MET A 20 -5.24 5.93 -3.08
CA MET A 20 -6.63 5.48 -2.96
C MET A 20 -7.57 6.62 -2.56
N SER A 21 -7.16 7.48 -1.63
CA SER A 21 -7.95 8.64 -1.20
C SER A 21 -8.08 9.70 -2.29
N ASN A 22 -7.00 10.01 -3.03
CA ASN A 22 -6.99 11.14 -3.96
C ASN A 22 -7.45 10.77 -5.37
N HIS A 23 -7.14 9.56 -5.84
CA HIS A 23 -7.43 9.14 -7.21
C HIS A 23 -8.72 8.34 -7.31
N TYR A 24 -8.99 7.47 -6.34
CA TYR A 24 -10.14 6.59 -6.34
C TYR A 24 -11.26 7.03 -5.40
N VAL A 25 -10.95 7.84 -4.38
CA VAL A 25 -11.88 8.26 -3.33
C VAL A 25 -12.56 7.03 -2.69
N ARG A 26 -11.75 5.99 -2.45
CA ARG A 26 -12.16 4.69 -1.89
C ARG A 26 -11.21 4.26 -0.79
N PRO A 27 -11.64 3.40 0.13
CA PRO A 27 -10.75 2.82 1.13
C PRO A 27 -9.75 1.85 0.47
N VAL A 28 -8.71 1.46 1.22
CA VAL A 28 -7.56 0.71 0.68
C VAL A 28 -7.88 -0.75 0.34
N ASP A 29 -8.84 -1.34 1.04
CA ASP A 29 -9.39 -2.69 0.86
C ASP A 29 -10.23 -2.84 -0.42
N ASP A 30 -10.78 -1.73 -0.94
CA ASP A 30 -11.47 -1.69 -2.24
C ASP A 30 -10.52 -1.79 -3.46
N ALA A 31 -9.21 -1.89 -3.24
CA ALA A 31 -8.21 -1.91 -4.31
C ALA A 31 -8.17 -3.24 -5.07
N THR A 32 -8.63 -3.23 -6.32
CA THR A 32 -8.53 -4.39 -7.23
C THR A 32 -7.10 -4.64 -7.70
N PRO A 33 -6.79 -5.82 -8.27
CA PRO A 33 -5.48 -6.10 -8.84
C PRO A 33 -5.02 -5.08 -9.88
N ASP A 34 -5.92 -4.58 -10.73
CA ASP A 34 -5.60 -3.56 -11.73
C ASP A 34 -5.24 -2.21 -11.09
N VAL A 35 -5.94 -1.81 -10.03
CA VAL A 35 -5.65 -0.60 -9.25
C VAL A 35 -4.27 -0.72 -8.57
N ARG A 36 -3.94 -1.90 -8.05
CA ARG A 36 -2.61 -2.18 -7.48
C ARG A 36 -1.52 -2.12 -8.55
N ALA A 37 -1.80 -2.63 -9.76
CA ALA A 37 -0.89 -2.57 -10.90
C ALA A 37 -0.63 -1.11 -11.33
N GLU A 38 -1.68 -0.30 -11.44
CA GLU A 38 -1.56 1.14 -11.72
C GLU A 38 -0.74 1.86 -10.63
N PHE A 39 -0.98 1.55 -9.37
CA PHE A 39 -0.21 2.12 -8.27
C PHE A 39 1.29 1.85 -8.43
N ARG A 40 1.68 0.57 -8.62
CA ARG A 40 3.09 0.17 -8.69
C ARG A 40 3.80 0.67 -9.95
N GLU A 41 3.13 0.62 -11.10
CA GLU A 41 3.74 0.92 -12.41
C GLU A 41 3.71 2.41 -12.74
N GLU A 42 2.72 3.14 -12.25
CA GLU A 42 2.50 4.54 -12.63
C GLU A 42 2.57 5.49 -11.44
N TYR A 43 1.68 5.33 -10.46
CA TYR A 43 1.51 6.36 -9.44
C TYR A 43 2.73 6.47 -8.54
N LEU A 44 3.22 5.34 -8.02
CA LEU A 44 4.33 5.29 -7.08
C LEU A 44 5.58 5.89 -7.70
N VAL A 45 5.92 5.50 -8.94
CA VAL A 45 7.11 6.01 -9.64
C VAL A 45 7.00 7.50 -9.95
N ARG A 46 5.81 7.98 -10.36
CA ARG A 46 5.63 9.39 -10.75
C ARG A 46 5.47 10.35 -9.57
N ASN A 47 4.92 9.89 -8.44
CA ASN A 47 4.50 10.76 -7.34
C ASN A 47 5.12 10.40 -5.99
N GLY A 48 5.44 9.13 -5.76
CA GLY A 48 5.94 8.63 -4.47
C GLY A 48 7.46 8.68 -4.34
N TRP A 49 8.20 8.78 -5.45
CA TRP A 49 9.67 8.81 -5.48
C TRP A 49 10.29 7.68 -4.64
N PRO A 50 9.94 6.41 -4.93
CA PRO A 50 10.30 5.29 -4.07
C PRO A 50 11.81 5.05 -4.05
N THR A 51 12.28 4.48 -2.94
CA THR A 51 13.63 3.91 -2.86
C THR A 51 13.70 2.56 -3.59
N ASP A 52 14.91 2.11 -3.93
CA ASP A 52 15.11 0.79 -4.53
C ASP A 52 14.59 -0.35 -3.64
N GLU A 53 14.73 -0.20 -2.32
CA GLU A 53 14.22 -1.14 -1.32
C GLU A 53 12.69 -1.20 -1.34
N GLN A 54 12.02 -0.04 -1.38
CA GLN A 54 10.58 0.02 -1.53
C GLN A 54 10.09 -0.62 -2.84
N LEU A 55 10.79 -0.41 -3.95
CA LEU A 55 10.44 -1.05 -5.22
C LEU A 55 10.62 -2.57 -5.16
N ALA A 56 11.67 -3.06 -4.50
CA ALA A 56 11.96 -4.48 -4.39
C ALA A 56 10.88 -5.25 -3.60
N VAL A 57 10.24 -4.61 -2.62
CA VAL A 57 9.23 -5.24 -1.75
C VAL A 57 7.82 -4.70 -1.97
N VAL A 58 7.55 -3.92 -3.03
CA VAL A 58 6.26 -3.23 -3.20
C VAL A 58 5.07 -4.20 -3.24
N GLU A 59 5.22 -5.35 -3.89
CA GLU A 59 4.15 -6.36 -3.95
C GLU A 59 3.87 -7.01 -2.59
N GLU A 60 4.93 -7.24 -1.81
CA GLU A 60 4.83 -7.72 -0.44
C GLU A 60 4.15 -6.67 0.45
N SER A 61 4.58 -5.40 0.36
CA SER A 61 3.92 -4.29 1.05
C SER A 61 2.43 -4.24 0.77
N LEU A 62 2.00 -4.35 -0.49
CA LEU A 62 0.58 -4.34 -0.85
C LEU A 62 -0.18 -5.55 -0.30
N SER A 63 0.49 -6.71 -0.17
CA SER A 63 -0.11 -7.90 0.45
C SER A 63 -0.25 -7.73 1.96
N VAL A 64 0.74 -7.14 2.64
CA VAL A 64 0.69 -6.81 4.07
C VAL A 64 -0.40 -5.79 4.35
N ILE A 65 -0.51 -4.75 3.53
CA ILE A 65 -1.57 -3.72 3.67
C ILE A 65 -2.95 -4.35 3.57
N ASP A 66 -3.16 -5.26 2.62
CA ASP A 66 -4.43 -5.98 2.44
C ASP A 66 -4.80 -6.81 3.67
N ALA A 67 -3.84 -7.58 4.18
CA ALA A 67 -4.04 -8.40 5.37
C ALA A 67 -4.39 -7.56 6.61
N VAL A 68 -3.70 -6.43 6.80
CA VAL A 68 -3.98 -5.51 7.92
C VAL A 68 -5.33 -4.81 7.74
N ALA A 69 -5.67 -4.38 6.53
CA ALA A 69 -6.97 -3.74 6.26
C ALA A 69 -8.13 -4.71 6.54
N ALA A 70 -8.01 -5.97 6.13
CA ALA A 70 -8.99 -7.01 6.42
C ALA A 70 -9.17 -7.27 7.93
N ASP A 71 -8.10 -7.20 8.71
CA ASP A 71 -8.11 -7.35 10.18
C ASP A 71 -8.83 -6.17 10.86
N VAL A 72 -8.59 -4.93 10.42
CA VAL A 72 -9.23 -3.73 10.97
C VAL A 72 -10.75 -3.69 10.71
N ASP A 73 -11.20 -4.24 9.58
CA ASP A 73 -12.63 -4.32 9.26
C ASP A 73 -13.34 -5.56 9.84
N ASP A 74 -12.62 -6.45 10.54
CA ASP A 74 -13.24 -7.56 11.25
C ASP A 74 -14.18 -7.03 12.36
N PRO A 75 -15.48 -7.37 12.32
CA PRO A 75 -16.45 -6.92 13.32
C PRO A 75 -16.16 -7.42 14.74
N ALA A 76 -15.24 -8.35 14.94
CA ALA A 76 -14.78 -8.76 16.26
C ALA A 76 -13.88 -7.71 16.96
N ASP A 77 -13.27 -6.79 16.20
CA ASP A 77 -12.34 -5.77 16.69
C ASP A 77 -12.92 -4.33 16.70
N ARG A 78 -14.21 -4.15 16.33
CA ARG A 78 -14.91 -2.85 16.30
C ARG A 78 -15.70 -2.49 17.56
#